data_AF-A0A949Q7W7-F1
#
_entry.id   AF-A0A949Q7W7-F1
#
_cell.length_a   1.000
_cell.length_b   1.000
_cell.length_c   1.000
_cell.angle_alpha   90.00
_cell.angle_beta   90.00
_cell.angle_gamma   90.00
#
_symmetry.space_group_name_H-M   'P 1'
#
loop_
_entity.id
_entity.type
_entity.pdbx_description
1 polymer ?
#
loop_
_entity_poly.entity_id
_entity_poly.type
_entity_poly.pdbx_seq_one_letter_code
_entity_poly.pdbx_strand_id
1 'polypeptide(L)'
;MIHLDAQRNVLAMNDFARQVLPVDEKQPFGALVTSFHPPRSQPKVNFLLDEASRCPMSNAVPMTMIINIPEQVLLIKVSRLGNEHNETTGFVLVFYDVTQVVSQADAGLDLAPPNMRLSRIPMVANQKVSFVDTQDV
;
A
#
# COMPACT_ATOMS: atom_id res chain seq x y z
N MET A 1 -1.04 5.82 -7.98
CA MET A 1 0.35 6.14 -7.60
C MET A 1 0.35 7.46 -6.86
N ILE A 2 1.08 7.53 -5.76
CA ILE A 2 1.28 8.73 -4.94
C ILE A 2 2.78 8.97 -4.78
N HIS A 3 3.22 10.22 -4.96
CA HIS A 3 4.60 10.64 -4.76
C HIS A 3 4.70 11.47 -3.47
N LEU A 4 5.67 11.15 -2.63
CA LEU A 4 5.98 11.84 -1.40
C LEU A 4 7.36 12.50 -1.47
N ASP A 5 7.54 13.63 -0.80
CA ASP A 5 8.87 14.20 -0.55
C ASP A 5 9.67 13.36 0.49
N ALA A 6 10.91 13.76 0.75
CA ALA A 6 11.77 13.12 1.75
C ALA A 6 11.18 13.18 3.18
N GLN A 7 10.34 14.19 3.46
CA GLN A 7 9.62 14.37 4.73
C GLN A 7 8.29 13.61 4.78
N ARG A 8 7.96 12.84 3.72
CA ARG A 8 6.74 12.01 3.56
C ARG A 8 5.46 12.83 3.35
N ASN A 9 5.57 14.07 2.91
CA ASN A 9 4.42 14.87 2.51
C ASN A 9 4.01 14.55 1.07
N VAL A 10 2.72 14.59 0.78
CA VAL A 10 2.20 14.31 -0.57
C VAL A 10 2.57 15.43 -1.55
N LEU A 11 3.34 15.10 -2.58
CA LEU A 11 3.70 16.01 -3.67
C LEU A 11 2.79 15.86 -4.88
N ALA A 12 2.49 14.62 -5.26
CA ALA A 12 1.74 14.35 -6.48
C ALA A 12 0.94 13.05 -6.39
N MET A 13 -0.13 12.98 -7.18
CA MET A 13 -0.98 11.81 -7.34
C MET A 13 -1.34 11.71 -8.82
N ASN A 14 -1.32 10.49 -9.37
CA ASN A 14 -1.86 10.26 -10.71
C ASN A 14 -3.38 10.42 -10.72
N ASP A 15 -3.96 10.63 -11.91
CA ASP A 15 -5.39 10.95 -12.06
C ASP A 15 -6.29 9.85 -11.47
N PHE A 16 -5.93 8.59 -11.65
CA PHE A 16 -6.67 7.47 -11.05
C PHE A 16 -6.72 7.56 -9.52
N ALA A 17 -5.60 7.85 -8.85
CA ALA A 17 -5.59 8.01 -7.40
C ALA A 17 -6.41 9.22 -6.95
N ARG A 18 -6.46 10.29 -7.75
CA ARG A 18 -7.33 11.46 -7.47
C ARG A 18 -8.81 11.15 -7.59
N GLN A 19 -9.16 10.21 -8.48
CA GLN A 19 -10.54 9.80 -8.70
C GLN A 19 -11.06 8.84 -7.62
N VAL A 20 -10.18 7.99 -7.08
CA VAL A 20 -10.56 6.96 -6.10
C VAL A 20 -10.43 7.44 -4.65
N LEU A 21 -9.53 8.39 -4.38
CA LEU A 21 -9.32 8.92 -3.04
C LEU A 21 -10.07 10.25 -2.85
N PRO A 22 -10.51 10.58 -1.62
CA PRO A 22 -11.27 11.80 -1.33
C PRO A 22 -10.36 13.05 -1.33
N VAL A 23 -9.76 13.39 -2.47
CA VAL A 23 -8.76 14.48 -2.60
C VAL A 23 -9.40 15.85 -2.30
N ASP A 24 -10.60 16.12 -2.79
CA ASP A 24 -11.27 17.41 -2.60
C ASP A 24 -11.63 17.65 -1.12
N GLU A 25 -12.01 16.60 -0.40
CA GLU A 25 -12.35 16.69 1.02
C GLU A 25 -11.10 16.72 1.91
N LYS A 26 -10.09 15.92 1.59
CA LYS A 26 -8.92 15.72 2.44
C LYS A 26 -7.76 16.67 2.15
N GLN A 27 -7.77 17.32 0.99
CA GLN A 27 -6.72 18.25 0.54
C GLN A 27 -5.30 17.71 0.83
N PRO A 28 -4.91 16.58 0.22
CA PRO A 28 -3.76 15.81 0.68
C PRO A 28 -2.40 16.46 0.39
N PHE A 29 -2.34 17.37 -0.59
CA PHE A 29 -1.08 17.95 -1.05
C PHE A 29 -0.39 18.80 0.03
N GLY A 30 0.90 18.56 0.24
CA GLY A 30 1.70 19.22 1.27
C GLY A 30 1.50 18.66 2.69
N ALA A 31 0.59 17.71 2.88
CA ALA A 31 0.35 17.08 4.18
C ALA A 31 1.07 15.74 4.31
N LEU A 32 1.42 15.39 5.55
CA LEU A 32 2.10 14.14 5.90
C LEU A 32 1.20 12.93 5.59
N VAL A 33 1.71 11.94 4.85
CA VAL A 33 0.89 10.80 4.42
C VAL A 33 0.20 10.05 5.58
N THR A 34 0.80 10.02 6.77
CA THR A 34 0.23 9.35 7.94
C THR A 34 -0.99 10.06 8.53
N SER A 35 -1.21 11.35 8.25
CA SER A 35 -2.39 12.08 8.74
C SER A 35 -3.70 11.56 8.12
N PHE A 36 -3.62 10.85 7.00
CA PHE A 36 -4.77 10.22 6.35
C PHE A 36 -5.10 8.83 6.91
N HIS A 37 -4.31 8.33 7.86
CA HIS A 37 -4.51 7.04 8.49
C HIS A 37 -4.99 7.20 9.94
N PRO A 38 -5.90 6.32 10.43
CA PRO A 38 -6.27 6.28 11.84
C PRO A 38 -5.04 6.12 12.76
N PRO A 39 -5.06 6.68 13.99
CA PRO A 39 -3.90 6.66 14.89
C PRO A 39 -3.29 5.26 15.10
N ARG A 40 -4.15 4.24 15.22
CA ARG A 40 -3.74 2.83 15.37
C ARG A 40 -2.89 2.26 14.22
N SER A 41 -2.99 2.86 13.03
CA SER A 41 -2.28 2.41 11.82
C SER A 41 -1.10 3.29 11.44
N GLN A 42 -0.96 4.48 12.03
CA GLN A 42 0.17 5.39 11.73
C GLN A 42 1.55 4.77 12.01
N PRO A 43 1.77 4.03 13.12
CA PRO A 43 3.06 3.39 13.37
C PRO A 43 3.45 2.38 12.28
N LYS A 44 2.47 1.67 11.71
CA LYS A 44 2.72 0.69 10.63
C LYS A 44 3.17 1.37 9.34
N VAL A 45 2.53 2.48 8.99
CA VAL A 45 2.89 3.28 7.80
C VAL A 45 4.28 3.91 8.00
N ASN A 46 4.57 4.45 9.18
CA ASN A 46 5.89 4.99 9.51
C ASN A 46 6.97 3.91 9.42
N PHE A 47 6.75 2.74 10.03
CA PHE A 47 7.67 1.61 9.94
C PHE A 47 7.96 1.22 8.49
N LEU A 48 6.92 1.13 7.65
CA LEU A 48 7.08 0.80 6.25
C LEU A 48 7.82 1.90 5.46
N LEU A 49 7.70 3.17 5.81
CA LEU A 49 8.49 4.23 5.14
C LEU A 49 9.94 4.26 5.66
N ASP A 50 10.13 4.00 6.96
CA ASP A 50 11.44 3.91 7.61
C ASP A 50 12.27 2.77 7.01
N GLU A 51 11.70 1.57 6.91
CA GLU A 51 12.39 0.42 6.35
C GLU A 51 12.72 0.64 4.86
N ALA A 52 11.87 1.36 4.11
CA ALA A 52 12.08 1.63 2.68
C ALA A 52 13.27 2.58 2.49
N SER A 53 13.46 3.49 3.45
CA SER A 53 14.59 4.42 3.47
C SER A 53 15.92 3.73 3.80
N ARG A 54 15.90 2.60 4.50
CA ARG A 54 17.09 1.87 4.98
C ARG A 54 17.61 0.81 4.01
N CYS A 55 16.79 0.36 3.05
CA CYS A 55 17.22 -0.63 2.07
C CYS A 55 18.18 -0.03 1.02
N PRO A 56 19.38 -0.62 0.81
CA PRO A 56 20.26 -0.27 -0.31
C PRO A 56 19.55 -0.51 -1.64
N MET A 57 19.70 0.38 -2.63
CA MET A 57 19.05 0.25 -3.94
C MET A 57 19.35 -1.08 -4.66
N SER A 58 20.48 -1.74 -4.33
CA SER A 58 20.87 -3.03 -4.91
C SER A 58 20.05 -4.23 -4.41
N ASN A 59 19.30 -4.10 -3.31
CA ASN A 59 18.51 -5.18 -2.73
C ASN A 59 17.18 -4.68 -2.11
N ALA A 60 16.63 -3.60 -2.67
CA ALA A 60 15.37 -3.01 -2.22
C ALA A 60 14.20 -3.93 -2.57
N VAL A 61 13.98 -4.98 -1.77
CA VAL A 61 12.79 -5.81 -1.85
C VAL A 61 11.59 -4.88 -1.66
N PRO A 62 10.67 -4.78 -2.61
CA PRO A 62 9.58 -3.85 -2.49
C PRO A 62 8.72 -4.19 -1.28
N MET A 63 8.67 -3.28 -0.32
CA MET A 63 7.84 -3.49 0.85
C MET A 63 6.39 -3.32 0.46
N THR A 64 5.63 -4.35 0.79
CA THR A 64 4.27 -4.51 0.33
C THR A 64 3.36 -4.62 1.56
N MET A 65 2.37 -3.74 1.68
CA MET A 65 1.39 -3.74 2.77
C MET A 65 -0.02 -3.82 2.20
N ILE A 66 -0.86 -4.69 2.74
CA ILE A 66 -2.29 -4.67 2.45
C ILE A 66 -3.01 -3.75 3.43
N ILE A 67 -3.79 -2.81 2.91
CA ILE A 67 -4.74 -2.01 3.69
C ILE A 67 -6.15 -2.41 3.27
N ASN A 68 -6.97 -2.74 4.27
CA ASN A 68 -8.41 -2.85 4.09
C ASN A 68 -9.02 -1.44 4.26
N ILE A 69 -9.64 -0.93 3.21
CA ILE A 69 -10.50 0.25 3.26
C ILE A 69 -11.96 -0.22 3.20
N PRO A 70 -12.96 0.59 3.60
CA PRO A 70 -14.34 0.22 3.39
C PRO A 70 -14.53 -0.25 1.93
N GLU A 71 -15.03 -1.48 1.77
CA GLU A 71 -15.37 -2.14 0.49
C GLU A 71 -14.20 -2.61 -0.40
N GLN A 72 -12.92 -2.33 -0.09
CA GLN A 72 -11.79 -2.72 -0.95
C GLN A 72 -10.52 -3.13 -0.19
N VAL A 73 -9.71 -3.97 -0.83
CA VAL A 73 -8.37 -4.37 -0.37
C VAL A 73 -7.32 -3.81 -1.31
N LEU A 74 -6.48 -2.91 -0.79
CA LEU A 74 -5.40 -2.30 -1.54
C LEU A 74 -4.06 -2.88 -1.11
N LEU A 75 -3.27 -3.33 -2.08
CA LEU A 75 -1.87 -3.69 -1.92
C LEU A 75 -1.02 -2.45 -2.22
N ILE A 76 -0.24 -1.99 -1.24
CA ILE A 76 0.65 -0.84 -1.37
C ILE A 76 2.07 -1.34 -1.50
N LYS A 77 2.70 -1.03 -2.63
CA LYS A 77 4.14 -1.21 -2.85
C LYS A 77 4.83 0.14 -2.66
N VAL A 78 5.87 0.18 -1.84
CA VAL A 78 6.65 1.40 -1.59
C VAL A 78 8.04 1.31 -2.17
N SER A 79 8.51 2.40 -2.75
CA SER A 79 9.85 2.52 -3.34
C SER A 79 10.47 3.85 -2.96
N ARG A 80 11.71 3.81 -2.47
CA ARG A 80 12.53 4.99 -2.18
C ARG A 80 13.06 5.59 -3.47
N LEU A 81 13.05 6.91 -3.58
CA LEU A 81 13.74 7.66 -4.62
C LEU A 81 15.05 8.22 -4.06
N GLY A 82 16.13 8.06 -4.83
CA GLY A 82 17.46 8.58 -4.49
C GLY A 82 17.99 9.53 -5.57
N ASN A 83 18.77 10.53 -5.20
CA ASN A 83 19.53 11.36 -6.14
C ASN A 83 20.85 10.67 -6.57
N GLU A 84 21.66 11.37 -7.37
CA GLU A 84 22.99 10.94 -7.80
C GLU A 84 23.97 10.66 -6.64
N HIS A 85 23.72 11.28 -5.47
CA HIS A 85 24.48 11.06 -4.24
C HIS A 85 23.91 9.94 -3.35
N ASN A 86 22.88 9.22 -3.84
CA ASN A 86 22.14 8.20 -3.10
C ASN A 86 21.50 8.73 -1.81
N GLU A 87 21.16 10.02 -1.75
CA GLU A 87 20.36 10.64 -0.69
C GLU A 87 18.87 10.48 -0.99
N THR A 88 18.04 10.28 0.02
CA THR A 88 16.59 10.10 -0.17
C THR A 88 15.95 11.40 -0.61
N THR A 89 15.40 11.44 -1.82
CA THR A 89 14.66 12.60 -2.34
C THR A 89 13.16 12.46 -2.14
N GLY A 90 12.66 11.24 -1.97
CA GLY A 90 11.24 10.99 -1.77
C GLY A 90 10.87 9.52 -1.80
N PHE A 91 9.56 9.26 -1.89
CA PHE A 91 8.98 7.92 -1.93
C PHE A 91 7.85 7.84 -2.94
N VAL A 92 7.74 6.70 -3.63
CA VAL A 92 6.61 6.36 -4.48
C VAL A 92 5.80 5.25 -3.83
N LEU A 93 4.50 5.50 -3.69
CA LEU A 93 3.51 4.51 -3.26
C LEU A 93 2.67 4.08 -4.47
N VAL A 94 2.73 2.80 -4.81
CA VAL A 94 1.92 2.18 -5.84
C VAL A 94 0.82 1.36 -5.17
N PHE A 95 -0.42 1.66 -5.50
CA PHE A 95 -1.60 0.97 -4.97
C PHE A 95 -2.13 0.03 -6.05
N TYR A 96 -2.36 -1.22 -5.69
CA TYR A 96 -3.09 -2.19 -6.52
C TYR A 96 -4.38 -2.54 -5.80
N ASP A 97 -5.51 -2.44 -6.50
CA ASP A 97 -6.74 -3.07 -6.04
C ASP A 97 -6.62 -4.57 -6.23
N VAL A 98 -6.60 -5.31 -5.12
CA VAL A 98 -6.53 -6.77 -5.09
C VAL A 98 -7.82 -7.40 -4.59
N THR A 99 -8.89 -6.60 -4.41
CA THR A 99 -10.17 -7.03 -3.82
C THR A 99 -10.69 -8.31 -4.47
N GLN A 100 -10.71 -8.39 -5.80
CA GLN A 100 -11.19 -9.59 -6.50
C GLN A 100 -10.31 -10.82 -6.25
N VAL A 101 -9.00 -10.64 -6.09
CA VAL A 101 -8.04 -11.73 -5.91
C VAL A 101 -8.14 -12.33 -4.51
N VAL A 102 -8.36 -11.49 -3.49
CA VAL A 102 -8.55 -11.96 -2.11
C VAL A 102 -9.98 -12.42 -1.80
N SER A 103 -10.97 -12.03 -2.61
CA SER A 103 -12.38 -12.43 -2.43
C SER A 103 -12.77 -13.71 -3.17
N GLN A 104 -11.96 -14.21 -4.11
CA GLN A 104 -12.24 -15.47 -4.82
C GLN A 104 -11.80 -16.70 -4.01
N ALA A 105 -12.59 -17.10 -3.01
CA ALA A 105 -12.51 -18.45 -2.46
C ALA A 105 -13.84 -19.20 -2.35
N ASP A 106 -15.00 -18.57 -2.55
CA ASP A 106 -16.27 -19.30 -2.63
C ASP A 106 -17.06 -18.87 -3.86
N ALA A 107 -16.75 -19.48 -5.00
CA ALA A 107 -17.73 -19.64 -6.07
C ALA A 107 -18.68 -20.78 -5.67
N GLY A 108 -19.47 -20.54 -4.63
CA GLY A 108 -20.37 -21.52 -4.06
C GLY A 108 -21.25 -20.91 -2.98
N LEU A 109 -22.47 -20.57 -3.39
CA LEU A 109 -23.64 -20.26 -2.57
C LEU A 109 -23.89 -18.78 -2.25
N ASP A 110 -25.08 -18.39 -2.66
CA ASP A 110 -25.82 -17.15 -2.49
C ASP A 110 -25.79 -16.54 -1.07
N LEU A 111 -25.84 -15.20 -1.06
CA LEU A 111 -26.40 -14.31 -0.02
C LEU A 111 -25.69 -14.21 1.36
N ALA A 112 -24.73 -13.27 1.50
CA ALA A 112 -24.62 -12.26 2.59
C ALA A 112 -23.22 -11.56 2.66
N PRO A 113 -23.11 -10.24 2.89
CA PRO A 113 -21.97 -9.63 3.60
C PRO A 113 -22.36 -9.44 5.08
N PRO A 114 -21.52 -9.80 6.09
CA PRO A 114 -20.44 -8.90 6.52
C PRO A 114 -19.34 -9.64 7.31
N ASN A 115 -18.37 -10.25 6.65
CA ASN A 115 -17.07 -10.61 7.24
C ASN A 115 -16.22 -11.09 6.08
N MET A 116 -15.60 -10.14 5.38
CA MET A 116 -14.66 -10.46 4.30
C MET A 116 -13.45 -11.15 4.93
N ARG A 117 -13.52 -12.49 5.03
CA ARG A 117 -12.41 -13.32 5.44
C ARG A 117 -11.42 -13.32 4.29
N LEU A 118 -10.21 -12.85 4.56
CA LEU A 118 -9.09 -12.99 3.62
C LEU A 118 -8.88 -14.49 3.42
N SER A 119 -9.12 -15.00 2.22
CA SER A 119 -8.90 -16.42 1.89
C SER A 119 -7.46 -16.69 1.46
N ARG A 120 -6.74 -15.65 1.02
CA ARG A 120 -5.35 -15.77 0.60
C ARG A 120 -4.48 -14.70 1.24
N ILE A 121 -3.33 -15.14 1.75
CA ILE A 121 -2.29 -14.30 2.35
C ILE A 121 -1.27 -13.97 1.26
N PRO A 122 -1.02 -12.69 0.95
CA PRO A 122 0.07 -12.33 0.06
C PRO A 122 1.42 -12.65 0.72
N MET A 123 2.31 -13.27 -0.03
CA MET A 123 3.69 -13.54 0.35
C MET A 123 4.62 -12.99 -0.72
N VAL A 124 5.71 -12.34 -0.29
CA VAL A 124 6.80 -11.95 -1.19
C VAL A 124 7.83 -13.06 -1.18
N ALA A 125 8.00 -13.73 -2.32
CA ALA A 125 9.05 -14.72 -2.53
C ALA A 125 9.74 -14.47 -3.87
N ASN A 126 11.07 -14.50 -3.90
CA ASN A 126 11.87 -14.26 -5.11
C ASN A 126 11.49 -12.97 -5.86
N GLN A 127 11.27 -11.87 -5.13
CA GLN A 127 10.88 -10.56 -5.69
C GLN A 127 9.54 -10.56 -6.46
N LYS A 128 8.73 -11.60 -6.29
CA LYS A 128 7.39 -11.72 -6.86
C LYS A 128 6.35 -11.77 -5.74
N VAL A 129 5.24 -11.06 -5.94
CA VAL A 129 4.07 -11.16 -5.06
C VAL A 129 3.29 -12.42 -5.47
N SER A 130 3.15 -13.35 -4.54
CA SER A 130 2.34 -14.57 -4.67
C SER A 130 1.24 -14.55 -3.61
N PHE A 131 0.12 -15.23 -3.84
CA PHE A 131 -0.96 -15.36 -2.86
C PHE A 131 -1.05 -16.83 -2.43
N VAL A 132 -0.93 -17.09 -1.13
CA VAL A 132 -1.01 -18.43 -0.52
C VAL A 132 -2.38 -18.57 0.14
N ASP A 133 -3.02 -19.74 0.06
CA ASP A 133 -4.30 -19.95 0.73
C ASP A 133 -4.14 -19.94 2.25
N THR A 134 -5.11 -19.38 2.97
CA THR A 134 -5.17 -19.46 4.44
C THR A 134 -5.31 -20.88 4.97
N GLN A 135 -5.78 -21.83 4.17
CA GLN A 135 -5.83 -23.25 4.54
C GLN A 135 -4.46 -23.93 4.51
N ASP A 136 -3.49 -23.33 3.83
CA ASP A 136 -2.14 -23.87 3.63
C ASP A 136 -1.09 -23.27 4.58
N VAL A 137 -1.52 -22.49 5.61
CA VAL A 137 -0.66 -21.82 6.60
C VAL A 137 -1.01 -22.23 8.03
#